data_AF-A0A2N1MT10-F1
#
_entry.id   AF-A0A2N1MT10-F1
#
_cell.length_a   1.000
_cell.length_b   1.000
_cell.length_c   1.000
_cell.angle_alpha   90.00
_cell.angle_beta   90.00
_cell.angle_gamma   90.00
#
_symmetry.space_group_name_H-M   'P 1'
#
loop_
_entity.id
_entity.type
_entity.pdbx_description
1 polymer ?
#
loop_
_entity_poly.entity_id
_entity_poly.type
_entity_poly.pdbx_seq_one_letter_code
_entity_poly.pdbx_strand_id
1 'polypeptide(L)' 'MDEKPTHLWNYATDKYRDYVTISTNDSTIDVDERVVYIDDLEKRKQAYGICAECKEPGTGVFWCQPCNAKRFKDNFKNWT' A
#
# COMPACT_ATOMS: atom_id res chain seq x y z
N MET A 1 24.84 12.07 8.60
CA MET A 1 24.06 12.12 7.35
C MET A 1 22.97 11.09 7.53
N ASP A 2 21.75 11.50 7.83
CA ASP A 2 20.65 10.57 8.02
C ASP A 2 20.32 9.94 6.67
N GLU A 3 20.56 8.64 6.52
CA GLU A 3 20.25 7.91 5.31
C GLU A 3 18.75 8.04 5.01
N LYS A 4 18.42 8.54 3.82
CA LYS A 4 17.04 8.67 3.38
C LYS A 4 16.41 7.26 3.34
N PRO A 5 15.26 7.03 4.01
CA PRO A 5 14.65 5.71 4.05
C PRO A 5 14.39 5.20 2.63
N THR A 6 14.99 4.08 2.26
CA THR A 6 14.80 3.42 0.96
C THR A 6 13.62 2.46 1.03
N HIS A 7 12.65 2.63 0.14
CA HIS A 7 11.50 1.74 0.06
C HIS A 7 11.91 0.38 -0.51
N LEU A 8 11.40 -0.69 0.10
CA LEU A 8 11.61 -2.07 -0.34
C LEU A 8 10.39 -2.52 -1.15
N TRP A 9 10.10 -1.79 -2.22
CA TRP A 9 8.94 -2.07 -3.07
C TRP A 9 9.15 -3.33 -3.91
N ASN A 10 8.07 -4.09 -4.11
CA ASN A 10 8.07 -5.25 -5.02
C ASN A 10 7.62 -4.84 -6.42
N TYR A 11 8.27 -5.43 -7.43
CA TYR A 11 8.06 -5.11 -8.85
C TYR A 11 7.14 -6.12 -9.58
N ALA A 12 6.55 -7.08 -8.86
CA ALA A 12 5.67 -8.11 -9.43
C ALA A 12 4.25 -7.56 -9.64
N THR A 13 4.11 -6.62 -10.58
CA THR A 13 2.88 -5.83 -10.80
C THR A 13 1.80 -6.58 -11.57
N ASP A 14 2.12 -7.67 -12.27
CA ASP A 14 1.18 -8.44 -13.08
C ASP A 14 0.42 -9.51 -12.28
N LYS A 15 0.97 -9.94 -11.14
CA LYS A 15 0.40 -11.00 -10.30
C LYS A 15 -0.71 -10.50 -9.36
N TYR A 16 -0.70 -9.24 -8.99
CA TYR A 16 -1.63 -8.68 -8.01
C TYR A 16 -2.33 -7.46 -8.59
N ARG A 17 -3.50 -7.10 -8.05
CA ARG A 17 -4.09 -5.79 -8.33
C ARG A 17 -3.16 -4.68 -7.84
N ASP A 18 -3.24 -3.51 -8.47
CA ASP A 18 -2.37 -2.38 -8.14
C ASP A 18 -2.56 -1.83 -6.73
N TYR A 19 -3.70 -2.10 -6.09
CA TYR A 19 -4.06 -1.59 -4.77
C TYR A 19 -4.87 -2.59 -3.94
N VAL A 20 -4.85 -2.39 -2.63
CA VAL A 20 -5.60 -3.22 -1.67
C VAL A 20 -7.11 -3.05 -1.81
N THR A 21 -7.84 -4.13 -1.56
CA THR A 21 -9.30 -4.14 -1.45
C THR A 21 -9.70 -4.05 0.02
N ILE A 22 -10.70 -3.22 0.32
CA ILE A 22 -11.31 -3.14 1.65
C ILE A 22 -12.41 -4.21 1.68
N SER A 23 -12.32 -5.13 2.65
CA SER A 23 -13.33 -6.15 2.86
C SER A 23 -14.66 -5.46 3.17
N THR A 24 -15.61 -5.53 2.23
CA THR A 24 -16.98 -5.08 2.47
C THR A 24 -17.86 -6.30 2.66
N ASN A 25 -18.87 -6.17 3.51
CA ASN A 25 -19.76 -7.26 3.89
C ASN A 25 -20.54 -7.84 2.70
N ASP A 26 -20.56 -7.11 1.58
CA ASP A 26 -21.34 -7.37 0.37
C ASP A 26 -20.52 -7.96 -0.80
N SER A 27 -19.19 -8.08 -0.65
CA SER A 27 -18.40 -8.67 -1.74
C SER A 27 -18.67 -10.18 -1.83
N THR A 28 -19.41 -10.56 -2.87
CA THR A 28 -19.40 -11.93 -3.40
C THR A 28 -17.96 -12.37 -3.50
N ILE A 29 -17.61 -13.45 -2.80
CA ILE A 29 -16.27 -14.02 -2.76
C ILE A 29 -15.99 -14.60 -4.15
N ASP A 30 -15.61 -13.74 -5.07
CA ASP A 30 -14.95 -14.16 -6.29
C ASP A 30 -13.51 -14.43 -5.90
N VAL A 31 -13.05 -15.68 -6.03
CA VAL A 31 -11.73 -16.13 -5.59
C VAL A 31 -10.69 -15.66 -6.62
N ASP A 32 -10.65 -14.35 -6.89
CA ASP A 32 -9.62 -13.72 -7.70
C ASP A 32 -8.34 -13.69 -6.87
N GLU A 33 -7.43 -14.64 -7.11
CA GLU A 33 -6.17 -14.79 -6.39
C GLU A 33 -5.31 -13.52 -6.41
N ARG A 34 -5.57 -12.60 -7.36
CA ARG A 34 -4.90 -11.31 -7.51
C ARG A 34 -5.37 -10.25 -6.51
N VAL A 35 -6.51 -10.46 -5.84
CA VAL A 35 -7.03 -9.54 -4.83
C VAL A 35 -6.18 -9.60 -3.58
N VAL A 36 -5.73 -8.44 -3.12
CA VAL A 36 -4.99 -8.27 -1.87
C VAL A 36 -5.87 -7.49 -0.91
N TYR A 37 -6.25 -8.09 0.21
CA TYR A 37 -7.07 -7.40 1.20
C TYR A 37 -6.21 -6.47 2.08
N ILE A 38 -6.80 -5.38 2.55
CA ILE A 38 -6.09 -4.41 3.40
C ILE A 38 -5.58 -5.04 4.70
N ASP A 39 -6.31 -6.01 5.24
CA ASP A 39 -5.95 -6.70 6.49
C ASP A 39 -5.00 -7.89 6.27
N ASP A 40 -4.76 -8.30 5.02
CA ASP A 40 -3.81 -9.36 4.68
C ASP A 40 -2.38 -8.81 4.57
N LEU A 41 -1.74 -8.64 5.74
CA LEU A 41 -0.42 -8.04 5.86
C LEU A 41 0.67 -8.81 5.10
N GLU A 42 0.63 -10.14 5.15
CA GLU A 42 1.62 -10.98 4.47
C GLU A 42 1.46 -10.89 2.95
N LYS A 43 0.22 -10.96 2.43
CA LYS A 43 0.00 -10.81 0.99
C LYS A 43 0.29 -9.39 0.51
N ARG A 44 0.02 -8.35 1.31
CA ARG A 44 0.45 -6.97 1.01
C ARG A 44 1.96 -6.84 0.95
N LYS A 45 2.68 -7.46 1.89
CA LYS A 45 4.15 -7.46 1.90
C LYS A 45 4.69 -8.16 0.66
N GLN A 46 4.07 -9.27 0.25
CA GLN A 46 4.44 -9.98 -0.97
C GLN A 46 4.13 -9.17 -2.24
N ALA A 47 2.97 -8.53 -2.30
CA ALA A 47 2.52 -7.80 -3.50
C ALA A 47 3.23 -6.46 -3.66
N TYR A 48 3.34 -5.70 -2.58
CA TYR A 48 3.74 -4.29 -2.65
C TYR A 48 5.08 -4.03 -1.99
N GLY A 49 5.57 -4.91 -1.11
CA GLY A 49 6.79 -4.69 -0.34
C GLY A 49 6.54 -3.85 0.91
N ILE A 50 7.62 -3.31 1.51
CA ILE A 50 7.58 -2.58 2.78
C ILE A 50 7.83 -1.09 2.57
N CYS A 51 6.96 -0.26 3.16
CA CYS A 51 7.13 1.18 3.21
C CYS A 51 8.30 1.56 4.15
N ALA A 52 9.24 2.36 3.65
CA ALA A 52 10.40 2.76 4.44
C ALA A 52 10.08 3.69 5.61
N GLU A 53 8.98 4.45 5.50
CA GLU A 53 8.59 5.49 6.47
C GLU A 53 7.87 4.90 7.69
N CYS A 54 6.85 4.08 7.46
CA CYS A 54 6.06 3.49 8.56
C CYS A 54 6.43 2.04 8.89
N LYS A 55 7.30 1.41 8.09
CA LYS A 55 7.70 0.00 8.23
C LYS A 55 6.55 -1.02 8.06
N GLU A 56 5.40 -0.58 7.58
CA GLU A 56 4.25 -1.43 7.24
C GLU A 56 4.25 -1.82 5.76
N PRO A 57 3.55 -2.91 5.38
CA PRO A 57 3.34 -3.26 3.98
C PRO A 57 2.73 -2.12 3.16
N GLY A 58 3.10 -2.04 1.88
CA GLY A 58 2.44 -1.15 0.93
C GLY A 58 0.92 -1.39 0.86
N THR A 59 0.20 -0.38 0.40
CA THR A 59 -1.24 -0.48 0.08
C THR A 59 -1.48 -0.48 -1.43
N GLY A 60 -0.41 -0.43 -2.20
CA GLY A 60 -0.42 -0.54 -3.65
C GLY A 60 0.99 -0.49 -4.22
N VAL A 61 1.10 -0.66 -5.53
CA VAL A 61 2.36 -0.63 -6.28
C VAL A 61 3.06 0.72 -6.05
N PHE A 62 4.24 0.68 -5.43
CA PHE A 62 5.00 1.86 -5.02
C PHE A 62 4.22 2.85 -4.12
N TRP A 63 3.19 2.38 -3.42
CA TRP A 63 2.23 3.23 -2.72
C TRP A 63 2.00 2.81 -1.25
N CYS A 64 1.97 3.81 -0.37
CA CYS A 64 1.58 3.67 1.04
C CYS A 64 0.54 4.74 1.38
N GLN A 65 -0.72 4.33 1.52
CA GLN A 65 -1.83 5.24 1.77
C GLN A 65 -1.69 6.02 3.09
N PRO A 66 -1.32 5.42 4.25
CA PRO A 66 -1.15 6.18 5.49
C PRO A 66 -0.08 7.28 5.40
N CYS A 67 1.10 6.97 4.84
CA CYS A 67 2.20 7.93 4.71
C CYS A 67 1.84 9.07 3.75
N ASN A 68 1.25 8.74 2.59
CA ASN A 68 0.86 9.77 1.63
C ASN A 68 -0.32 10.61 2.15
N ALA A 69 -1.30 10.01 2.83
CA ALA A 69 -2.39 10.76 3.47
C ALA A 69 -1.86 11.78 4.50
N LYS A 70 -0.83 11.41 5.28
CA LYS A 70 -0.15 12.35 6.19
C LYS A 70 0.50 13.50 5.42
N ARG A 71 1.28 13.21 4.38
CA ARG A 71 1.92 14.24 3.51
C ARG A 71 0.91 15.20 2.89
N PHE A 72 -0.20 14.68 2.37
CA PHE A 72 -1.25 15.52 1.80
C PHE A 72 -1.90 16.40 2.86
N LYS A 73 -2.18 15.86 4.06
CA LYS A 73 -2.70 16.65 5.19
C LYS A 73 -1.77 17.80 5.59
N ASP A 74 -0.48 17.54 5.63
CA ASP A 74 0.52 18.57 5.97
C ASP A 74 0.62 19.62 4.85
N ASN A 75 0.52 19.20 3.58
CA ASN A 75 0.58 20.08 2.41
C ASN A 75 -0.70 20.91 2.17
N PHE A 76 -1.88 20.50 2.63
CA PHE A 76 -3.10 21.30 2.49
C PHE A 76 -2.97 22.69 3.11
N LYS A 77 -2.14 22.85 4.15
CA LYS A 77 -1.87 24.15 4.78
C LYS A 77 -1.08 25.10 3.87
N ASN A 78 -0.41 24.56 2.85
CA ASN A 78 0.41 25.31 1.89
C ASN A 78 -0.32 25.55 0.57
N TRP A 79 -1.57 25.08 0.43
CA TRP A 79 -2.38 25.33 -0.75
C TRP A 79 -3.17 26.64 -0.53
N THR A 80 -2.80 27.70 -1.27
CA THR A 80 -3.53 28.96 -1.39
C THR A 80 -4.23 29.05 -2.73
#